data_AF-A0A7X6VXI3-F1
#
_entry.id   AF-A0A7X6VXI3-F1
#
_cell.length_a   1.000
_cell.length_b   1.000
_cell.length_c   1.000
_cell.angle_alpha   90.00
_cell.angle_beta   90.00
_cell.angle_gamma   90.00
#
_symmetry.space_group_name_H-M   'P 1'
#
loop_
_entity.id
_entity.type
_entity.pdbx_description
1 polymer ?
#
loop_
_entity_poly.entity_id
_entity_poly.type
_entity_poly.pdbx_seq_one_letter_code
_entity_poly.pdbx_strand_id
1 'polypeptide(L)'
;MDRIIPTEIDDFFRNEKLRGFVHDEGAAMLGGVSGNAGLFCTANDLAKVFQMYLQKGYFGGKRFISEKTVNEFIRQQFPKTRNRRALGFDKPLIDNHKMKLKDAYPAVDASRNSFGHTGYTGTMVWADPDNGTLFIFLSNRVYPTRNNVQLFNLNIRTAMHQAIYDCL
;
A
#
# COMPACT_ATOMS: atom_id res chain seq x y z
N MET A 1 11.71 2.68 -21.24
CA MET A 1 12.37 2.53 -19.92
C MET A 1 12.46 3.83 -19.14
N ASP A 2 12.37 4.99 -19.81
CA ASP A 2 12.75 6.28 -19.20
C ASP A 2 11.83 6.76 -18.07
N ARG A 3 10.59 6.26 -18.05
CA ARG A 3 9.58 6.55 -17.01
C ARG A 3 9.71 5.73 -15.74
N ILE A 4 10.59 4.72 -15.71
CA ILE A 4 10.81 3.85 -14.55
C ILE A 4 12.15 4.22 -13.91
N ILE A 5 12.14 4.54 -12.63
CA ILE A 5 13.37 4.81 -11.85
C ILE A 5 14.04 3.48 -11.43
N PRO A 6 15.36 3.44 -11.26
CA PRO A 6 16.04 2.26 -10.73
C PRO A 6 15.59 1.97 -9.29
N THR A 7 15.44 0.70 -8.93
CA THR A 7 15.02 0.28 -7.59
C THR A 7 16.21 0.10 -6.65
N GLU A 8 17.28 -0.56 -7.09
CA GLU A 8 18.45 -0.87 -6.25
C GLU A 8 19.68 -1.09 -7.14
N ILE A 9 20.88 -0.89 -6.60
CA ILE A 9 22.12 -1.50 -7.11
C ILE A 9 22.27 -2.83 -6.38
N ASP A 10 21.84 -3.92 -7.01
CA ASP A 10 21.85 -5.26 -6.43
C ASP A 10 23.26 -5.85 -6.56
N ASP A 11 23.92 -6.10 -5.44
CA ASP A 11 25.30 -6.57 -5.34
C ASP A 11 25.42 -7.99 -4.75
N PHE A 12 24.29 -8.70 -4.57
CA PHE A 12 24.29 -10.03 -3.96
C PHE A 12 23.55 -11.10 -4.77
N PHE A 13 22.51 -10.72 -5.54
CA PHE A 13 21.75 -11.67 -6.34
C PHE A 13 21.99 -11.46 -7.84
N ARG A 14 21.48 -10.35 -8.40
CA ARG A 14 21.59 -10.09 -9.85
C ARG A 14 22.88 -9.36 -10.24
N ASN A 15 23.62 -8.82 -9.27
CA ASN A 15 24.90 -8.13 -9.50
C ASN A 15 24.79 -7.00 -10.55
N GLU A 16 23.66 -6.27 -10.55
CA GLU A 16 23.36 -5.22 -11.52
C GLU A 16 22.48 -4.10 -10.93
N LYS A 17 22.38 -2.98 -11.64
CA LYS A 17 21.44 -1.91 -11.31
C LYS A 17 20.03 -2.28 -11.79
N LEU A 18 19.15 -2.58 -10.86
CA LEU A 18 17.76 -2.96 -11.16
C LEU A 18 16.96 -1.75 -11.63
N ARG A 19 16.43 -1.82 -12.85
CA ARG A 19 15.53 -0.80 -13.41
C ARG A 19 14.52 -1.46 -14.35
N GLY A 20 13.23 -1.19 -14.11
CA GLY A 20 12.15 -1.78 -14.91
C GLY A 20 12.05 -3.30 -14.81
N PHE A 21 12.60 -3.87 -13.74
CA PHE A 21 12.52 -5.28 -13.40
C PHE A 21 12.07 -5.41 -11.95
N VAL A 22 11.32 -6.47 -11.64
CA VAL A 22 10.80 -6.70 -10.29
C VAL A 22 11.94 -6.80 -9.29
N HIS A 23 11.76 -6.13 -8.14
CA HIS A 23 12.75 -6.15 -7.07
C HIS A 23 12.80 -7.51 -6.37
N ASP A 24 11.63 -8.04 -6.01
CA ASP A 24 11.44 -9.35 -5.37
C ASP A 24 12.15 -10.48 -6.14
N GLU A 25 13.05 -11.17 -5.45
CA GLU A 25 13.90 -12.20 -6.02
C GLU A 25 13.09 -13.42 -6.47
N GLY A 26 12.06 -13.79 -5.70
CA GLY A 26 11.16 -14.88 -6.04
C GLY A 26 10.35 -14.61 -7.32
N ALA A 27 9.73 -13.43 -7.42
CA ALA A 27 9.00 -13.02 -8.60
C ALA A 27 9.91 -12.94 -9.84
N ALA A 28 11.17 -12.53 -9.66
CA ALA A 28 12.15 -12.54 -10.74
C ALA A 28 12.44 -13.94 -11.27
N MET A 29 12.61 -14.93 -10.39
CA MET A 29 12.81 -16.32 -10.77
C MET A 29 11.59 -16.90 -11.51
N LEU A 30 10.39 -16.35 -11.29
CA LEU A 30 9.15 -16.73 -11.97
C LEU A 30 8.90 -15.95 -13.28
N GLY A 31 9.89 -15.24 -13.82
CA GLY A 31 9.76 -14.50 -15.08
C GLY A 31 9.33 -13.03 -14.91
N GLY A 32 9.39 -12.50 -13.69
CA GLY A 32 9.28 -11.06 -13.42
C GLY A 32 7.89 -10.58 -12.99
N VAL A 33 6.85 -11.38 -13.15
CA VAL A 33 5.48 -11.04 -12.72
C VAL A 33 4.90 -12.21 -11.93
N SER A 34 4.54 -11.95 -10.67
CA SER A 34 3.94 -12.91 -9.76
C SER A 34 2.80 -12.27 -8.97
N GLY A 35 1.91 -13.07 -8.39
CA GLY A 35 0.78 -12.57 -7.61
C GLY A 35 1.17 -11.67 -6.42
N ASN A 36 2.41 -11.73 -5.97
CA ASN A 36 2.96 -10.90 -4.88
C ASN A 36 3.70 -9.65 -5.35
N ALA A 37 4.27 -9.63 -6.58
CA ALA A 37 5.15 -8.55 -7.05
C ALA A 37 5.30 -8.53 -8.58
N GLY A 38 5.80 -7.41 -9.13
CA GLY A 38 6.15 -7.27 -10.55
C GLY A 38 5.29 -6.31 -11.36
N LEU A 39 4.29 -5.68 -10.74
CA LEU A 39 3.51 -4.62 -11.36
C LEU A 39 4.16 -3.24 -11.12
N PHE A 40 4.23 -2.45 -12.20
CA PHE A 40 4.66 -1.05 -12.18
C PHE A 40 3.50 -0.17 -12.64
N CYS A 41 3.24 0.90 -11.91
CA CYS A 41 2.12 1.80 -12.20
C CYS A 41 2.39 3.21 -11.66
N THR A 42 1.57 4.17 -12.10
CA THR A 42 1.58 5.52 -11.57
C THR A 42 0.60 5.67 -10.40
N ALA A 43 0.71 6.75 -9.64
CA ALA A 43 -0.27 7.08 -8.61
C ALA A 43 -1.69 7.20 -9.20
N ASN A 44 -1.83 7.77 -10.40
CA ASN A 44 -3.12 7.90 -11.08
C ASN A 44 -3.72 6.53 -11.47
N ASP A 45 -2.90 5.55 -11.82
CA ASP A 45 -3.40 4.21 -12.17
C ASP A 45 -3.86 3.47 -10.92
N LEU A 46 -3.11 3.55 -9.82
CA LEU A 46 -3.56 3.05 -8.51
C LEU A 46 -4.82 3.76 -8.03
N ALA A 47 -4.93 5.07 -8.27
CA ALA A 47 -6.09 5.85 -7.87
C ALA A 47 -7.37 5.30 -8.49
N LYS A 48 -7.36 4.96 -9.78
CA LYS A 48 -8.53 4.34 -10.45
C LYS A 48 -8.94 3.02 -9.79
N VAL A 49 -7.97 2.17 -9.45
CA VAL A 49 -8.23 0.87 -8.82
C VAL A 49 -8.80 1.05 -7.41
N PHE A 50 -8.19 1.89 -6.58
CA PHE A 50 -8.66 2.10 -5.21
C PHE A 50 -9.95 2.93 -5.14
N GLN A 51 -10.16 3.85 -6.09
CA GLN A 51 -11.43 4.54 -6.25
C GLN A 51 -12.54 3.56 -6.63
N MET A 52 -12.27 2.55 -7.47
CA MET A 52 -13.21 1.46 -7.72
C MET A 52 -13.56 0.69 -6.44
N TYR A 53 -12.60 0.41 -5.57
CA TYR A 53 -12.88 -0.22 -4.27
C TYR A 53 -13.73 0.69 -3.36
N LEU A 54 -13.42 1.98 -3.25
CA LEU A 54 -14.22 2.97 -2.50
C LEU A 54 -15.66 3.06 -3.04
N GLN A 55 -15.82 3.00 -4.36
CA GLN A 55 -17.10 2.95 -5.06
C GLN A 55 -17.67 1.54 -5.17
N LYS A 56 -17.29 0.64 -4.26
CA LYS A 56 -17.86 -0.70 -4.09
C LYS A 56 -17.90 -1.53 -5.38
N GLY A 57 -16.78 -1.49 -6.12
CA GLY A 57 -16.54 -2.27 -7.32
C GLY A 57 -17.03 -1.62 -8.61
N TYR A 58 -17.50 -0.37 -8.55
CA TYR A 58 -17.96 0.40 -9.70
C TYR A 58 -16.97 1.54 -10.02
N PHE A 59 -16.62 1.72 -11.29
CA PHE A 59 -15.77 2.83 -11.72
C PHE A 59 -16.04 3.18 -13.19
N GLY A 60 -16.10 4.47 -13.50
CA GLY A 60 -16.19 4.97 -14.89
C GLY A 60 -17.35 4.37 -15.70
N GLY A 61 -18.55 4.28 -15.14
CA GLY A 61 -19.71 3.75 -15.87
C GLY A 61 -19.92 2.24 -15.75
N LYS A 62 -18.93 1.49 -15.23
CA LYS A 62 -18.93 0.02 -15.26
C LYS A 62 -18.72 -0.60 -13.88
N ARG A 63 -19.44 -1.69 -13.60
CA ARG A 63 -19.17 -2.56 -12.46
C ARG A 63 -18.15 -3.63 -12.84
N PHE A 64 -17.00 -3.63 -12.16
CA PHE A 64 -15.94 -4.62 -12.34
C PHE A 64 -16.01 -5.73 -11.30
N ILE A 65 -16.40 -5.37 -10.06
CA ILE A 65 -16.51 -6.30 -8.93
C ILE A 65 -17.88 -6.08 -8.27
N SER A 66 -18.51 -7.16 -7.79
CA SER A 66 -19.76 -7.03 -7.06
C SER A 66 -19.53 -6.30 -5.73
N GLU A 67 -20.49 -5.48 -5.30
CA GLU A 67 -20.42 -4.81 -3.99
C GLU A 67 -20.22 -5.82 -2.85
N LYS A 68 -20.93 -6.97 -2.92
CA LYS A 68 -20.77 -8.06 -1.95
C LYS A 68 -19.32 -8.56 -1.87
N THR A 69 -18.67 -8.76 -3.01
CA THR A 69 -17.27 -9.21 -3.07
C THR A 69 -16.32 -8.13 -2.54
N VAL A 70 -16.51 -6.87 -2.90
CA VAL A 70 -15.69 -5.77 -2.37
C VAL A 70 -15.79 -5.70 -0.85
N ASN A 71 -17.02 -5.69 -0.32
CA ASN A 71 -17.26 -5.63 1.12
C ASN A 71 -16.62 -6.82 1.85
N GLU A 72 -16.66 -8.01 1.26
CA GLU A 72 -15.99 -9.19 1.84
C GLU A 72 -14.46 -9.05 1.85
N PHE A 73 -13.87 -8.50 0.79
CA PHE A 73 -12.42 -8.37 0.69
C PHE A 73 -11.83 -7.33 1.65
N ILE A 74 -12.57 -6.26 1.95
CA ILE A 74 -12.09 -5.16 2.82
C ILE A 74 -12.43 -5.37 4.31
N ARG A 75 -13.29 -6.34 4.62
CA ARG A 75 -13.69 -6.71 5.98
C ARG A 75 -12.58 -7.44 6.72
N GLN A 76 -12.45 -7.18 8.03
CA GLN A 76 -11.58 -7.96 8.91
C GLN A 76 -12.06 -9.42 8.97
N GLN A 77 -11.18 -10.35 8.64
CA GLN A 77 -11.55 -11.77 8.49
C GLN A 77 -11.66 -12.50 9.83
N PHE A 78 -10.85 -12.12 10.81
CA PHE A 78 -10.78 -12.79 12.11
C PHE A 78 -10.98 -11.82 13.29
N PRO A 79 -12.17 -11.20 13.44
CA PRO A 79 -12.42 -10.12 14.41
C PRO A 79 -12.34 -10.55 15.88
N LYS A 80 -12.46 -11.85 16.17
CA LYS A 80 -12.32 -12.41 17.53
C LYS A 80 -10.86 -12.64 17.94
N THR A 81 -9.91 -12.32 17.07
CA THR A 81 -8.47 -12.52 17.28
C THR A 81 -7.73 -11.20 17.21
N ARG A 82 -6.42 -11.20 17.47
CA ARG A 82 -5.58 -10.02 17.24
C ARG A 82 -5.25 -9.78 15.75
N ASN A 83 -5.73 -10.64 14.84
CA ASN A 83 -5.50 -10.50 13.41
C ASN A 83 -6.44 -9.45 12.81
N ARG A 84 -5.88 -8.30 12.45
CA ARG A 84 -6.57 -7.18 11.81
C ARG A 84 -6.73 -7.32 10.28
N ARG A 85 -6.11 -8.31 9.63
CA ARG A 85 -6.04 -8.38 8.16
C ARG A 85 -7.42 -8.60 7.52
N ALA A 86 -7.57 -8.02 6.32
CA ALA A 86 -8.63 -8.34 5.37
C ALA A 86 -8.09 -9.28 4.28
N LEU A 87 -8.90 -9.62 3.28
CA LEU A 87 -8.43 -10.45 2.17
C LEU A 87 -7.59 -9.59 1.20
N GLY A 88 -6.27 -9.78 1.26
CA GLY A 88 -5.32 -9.03 0.43
C GLY A 88 -4.95 -7.63 0.96
N PHE A 89 -5.59 -7.15 2.04
CA PHE A 89 -5.33 -5.82 2.59
C PHE A 89 -4.93 -5.83 4.06
N ASP A 90 -4.13 -4.83 4.43
CA ASP A 90 -3.99 -4.36 5.80
C ASP A 90 -5.22 -3.59 6.25
N LYS A 91 -5.37 -3.49 7.58
CA LYS A 91 -6.32 -2.60 8.27
C LYS A 91 -5.57 -1.86 9.39
N PRO A 92 -6.15 -0.81 9.99
CA PRO A 92 -5.54 -0.13 11.12
C PRO A 92 -5.27 -1.07 12.28
N LEU A 93 -4.29 -0.70 13.12
CA LEU A 93 -4.04 -1.41 14.37
C LEU A 93 -5.30 -1.48 15.25
N ILE A 94 -5.35 -2.50 16.10
CA ILE A 94 -6.40 -2.59 17.11
C ILE A 94 -6.24 -1.40 18.06
N ASP A 95 -7.34 -0.70 18.34
CA ASP A 95 -7.35 0.52 19.16
C ASP A 95 -6.45 1.64 18.60
N ASN A 96 -6.21 1.67 17.29
CA ASN A 96 -5.32 2.64 16.64
C ASN A 96 -5.63 4.12 16.98
N HIS A 97 -6.92 4.50 17.07
CA HIS A 97 -7.36 5.84 17.46
C HIS A 97 -6.93 6.28 18.88
N LYS A 98 -6.48 5.35 19.73
CA LYS A 98 -5.94 5.65 21.07
C LYS A 98 -4.42 5.78 21.08
N MET A 99 -3.76 5.49 19.95
CA MET A 99 -2.32 5.48 19.84
C MET A 99 -1.79 6.89 19.55
N LYS A 100 -0.57 7.16 20.01
CA LYS A 100 0.17 8.36 19.58
C LYS A 100 0.68 8.16 18.16
N LEU A 101 0.95 9.25 17.44
CA LEU A 101 1.42 9.22 16.06
C LEU A 101 2.60 8.25 15.82
N LYS A 102 3.54 8.18 16.77
CA LYS A 102 4.72 7.31 16.69
C LYS A 102 4.40 5.81 16.76
N ASP A 103 3.26 5.43 17.33
CA ASP A 103 2.86 4.05 17.59
C ASP A 103 1.69 3.61 16.68
N ALA A 104 1.05 4.56 16.00
CA ALA A 104 -0.12 4.33 15.15
C ALA A 104 0.26 3.76 13.77
N TYR A 105 -0.68 3.01 13.18
CA TYR A 105 -0.64 2.61 11.78
C TYR A 105 -2.07 2.33 11.30
N PRO A 106 -2.49 2.90 10.15
CA PRO A 106 -1.69 3.64 9.15
C PRO A 106 -1.55 5.16 9.41
N ALA A 107 -2.42 5.72 10.26
CA ALA A 107 -2.50 7.11 10.74
C ALA A 107 -3.43 7.04 11.97
N VAL A 108 -3.30 7.93 12.96
CA VAL A 108 -4.10 7.86 14.20
C VAL A 108 -5.60 7.86 13.90
N ASP A 109 -6.01 8.76 13.00
CA ASP A 109 -7.43 9.01 12.70
C ASP A 109 -7.97 8.18 11.52
N ALA A 110 -7.18 7.23 11.01
CA ALA A 110 -7.68 6.32 10.00
C ALA A 110 -8.83 5.46 10.54
N SER A 111 -9.97 5.49 9.85
CA SER A 111 -11.17 4.82 10.32
C SER A 111 -11.00 3.32 10.36
N ARG A 112 -11.74 2.65 11.26
CA ARG A 112 -11.66 1.19 11.45
C ARG A 112 -11.95 0.41 10.16
N ASN A 113 -12.81 0.92 9.29
CA ASN A 113 -13.15 0.26 8.03
C ASN A 113 -12.12 0.49 6.93
N SER A 114 -11.20 1.43 7.11
CA SER A 114 -10.13 1.70 6.15
C SER A 114 -9.24 0.48 5.91
N PHE A 115 -8.60 0.47 4.74
CA PHE A 115 -7.82 -0.67 4.26
C PHE A 115 -6.77 -0.20 3.24
N GLY A 116 -5.71 -0.99 3.10
CA GLY A 116 -4.66 -0.65 2.14
C GLY A 116 -3.53 -1.66 2.13
N HIS A 117 -2.40 -1.27 1.56
CA HIS A 117 -1.19 -2.09 1.55
C HIS A 117 0.06 -1.21 1.49
N THR A 118 1.14 -1.69 2.08
CA THR A 118 2.47 -1.08 1.93
C THR A 118 3.34 -1.92 1.00
N GLY A 119 4.25 -1.28 0.26
CA GLY A 119 5.21 -1.96 -0.61
C GLY A 119 6.61 -1.95 -0.02
N TYR A 120 7.41 -2.96 -0.37
CA TYR A 120 8.78 -3.14 0.11
C TYR A 120 9.68 -1.93 -0.19
N THR A 121 9.51 -1.33 -1.37
CA THR A 121 10.23 -0.14 -1.83
C THR A 121 9.81 1.14 -1.10
N GLY A 122 8.90 1.05 -0.12
CA GLY A 122 8.44 2.20 0.68
C GLY A 122 7.15 2.84 0.17
N THR A 123 6.47 2.21 -0.79
CA THR A 123 5.18 2.68 -1.27
C THR A 123 4.06 2.39 -0.27
N MET A 124 2.94 3.07 -0.42
CA MET A 124 1.72 2.84 0.33
C MET A 124 0.51 3.32 -0.48
N VAL A 125 -0.57 2.55 -0.40
CA VAL A 125 -1.89 2.96 -0.86
C VAL A 125 -2.91 2.62 0.20
N TRP A 126 -3.80 3.55 0.50
CA TRP A 126 -4.77 3.42 1.58
C TRP A 126 -6.08 4.11 1.23
N ALA A 127 -7.19 3.39 1.41
CA ALA A 127 -8.53 3.90 1.20
C ALA A 127 -9.32 3.88 2.52
N ASP A 128 -10.01 4.98 2.81
CA ASP A 128 -10.94 5.08 3.93
C ASP A 128 -12.37 5.33 3.41
N PRO A 129 -13.23 4.30 3.40
CA PRO A 129 -14.61 4.45 2.95
C PRO A 129 -15.47 5.29 3.90
N ASP A 130 -15.09 5.42 5.17
CA ASP A 130 -15.88 6.17 6.15
C ASP A 130 -15.67 7.69 5.94
N ASN A 131 -14.45 8.09 5.56
CA ASN A 131 -14.11 9.49 5.26
C ASN A 131 -14.10 9.81 3.74
N GLY A 132 -14.26 8.82 2.87
CA GLY A 132 -14.19 9.00 1.42
C GLY A 132 -12.80 9.40 0.91
N THR A 133 -11.73 9.02 1.61
CA THR A 133 -10.36 9.44 1.29
C THR A 133 -9.54 8.33 0.64
N LEU A 134 -8.60 8.75 -0.21
CA LEU A 134 -7.61 7.89 -0.85
C LEU A 134 -6.23 8.52 -0.72
N PHE A 135 -5.33 7.84 0.00
CA PHE A 135 -3.94 8.24 0.18
C PHE A 135 -3.02 7.32 -0.63
N ILE A 136 -2.19 7.91 -1.50
CA ILE A 136 -1.19 7.20 -2.29
C ILE A 136 0.16 7.88 -2.09
N PHE A 137 1.12 7.10 -1.61
CA PHE A 137 2.50 7.53 -1.41
C PHE A 137 3.43 6.60 -2.19
N LEU A 138 4.08 7.12 -3.21
CA LEU A 138 5.06 6.39 -4.00
C LEU A 138 6.45 6.88 -3.66
N SER A 139 7.25 6.03 -3.04
CA SER A 139 8.65 6.29 -2.75
C SER A 139 9.51 5.10 -3.19
N ASN A 140 10.83 5.31 -3.15
CA ASN A 140 11.80 4.28 -3.44
C ASN A 140 12.91 4.32 -2.39
N ARG A 141 12.57 3.88 -1.18
CA ARG A 141 13.48 3.88 -0.03
C ARG A 141 14.67 2.94 -0.20
N VAL A 142 14.62 2.00 -1.15
CA VAL A 142 15.64 0.97 -1.35
C VAL A 142 16.69 1.36 -2.41
N TYR A 143 16.60 2.57 -2.96
CA TYR A 143 17.64 3.10 -3.84
C TYR A 143 18.59 4.04 -3.05
N PRO A 144 19.92 3.93 -3.21
CA PRO A 144 20.62 2.93 -4.04
C PRO A 144 20.72 1.54 -3.41
N THR A 145 20.48 1.40 -2.10
CA THR A 145 20.57 0.11 -1.38
C THR A 145 19.34 -0.15 -0.50
N ARG A 146 18.94 -1.41 -0.36
CA ARG A 146 17.83 -1.83 0.53
C ARG A 146 18.02 -1.54 2.02
N ASN A 147 19.24 -1.21 2.43
CA ASN A 147 19.61 -0.97 3.83
C ASN A 147 19.10 0.36 4.38
N ASN A 148 18.56 1.24 3.53
CA ASN A 148 18.00 2.51 3.98
C ASN A 148 16.67 2.31 4.73
N VAL A 149 16.70 2.66 6.02
CA VAL A 149 15.58 2.56 6.97
C VAL A 149 14.99 3.91 7.37
N GLN A 150 15.44 5.01 6.76
CA GLN A 150 15.06 6.38 7.18
C GLN A 150 13.56 6.63 7.04
N LEU A 151 12.91 6.06 6.03
CA LEU A 151 11.45 6.15 5.87
C LEU A 151 10.70 5.64 7.10
N PHE A 152 11.22 4.61 7.77
CA PHE A 152 10.62 4.02 8.96
C PHE A 152 11.01 4.80 10.21
N ASN A 153 12.29 5.11 10.38
CA ASN A 153 12.79 5.86 11.54
C ASN A 153 12.11 7.23 11.69
N LEU A 154 11.85 7.89 10.56
CA LEU A 154 11.17 9.19 10.52
C LEU A 154 9.64 9.09 10.51
N ASN A 155 9.08 7.86 10.48
CA ASN A 155 7.65 7.59 10.44
C ASN A 155 6.87 8.40 9.37
N ILE A 156 7.51 8.65 8.22
CA ILE A 156 7.03 9.59 7.20
C ILE A 156 5.63 9.22 6.68
N ARG A 157 5.40 7.93 6.40
CA ARG A 157 4.11 7.48 5.85
C ARG A 157 2.95 7.78 6.78
N THR A 158 3.10 7.45 8.07
CA THR A 158 2.08 7.68 9.09
C THR A 158 1.87 9.17 9.32
N ALA A 159 2.95 9.95 9.41
CA ALA A 159 2.87 11.40 9.61
C ALA A 159 2.19 12.12 8.44
N MET A 160 2.58 11.79 7.20
CA MET A 160 1.95 12.36 6.00
C MET A 160 0.49 11.96 5.87
N HIS A 161 0.16 10.70 6.17
CA HIS A 161 -1.22 10.23 6.11
C HIS A 161 -2.09 10.90 7.18
N GLN A 162 -1.56 11.07 8.41
CA GLN A 162 -2.24 11.84 9.47
C GLN A 162 -2.49 13.28 9.05
N ALA A 163 -1.52 13.95 8.43
CA ALA A 163 -1.68 15.33 7.97
C ALA A 163 -2.83 15.49 6.95
N ILE A 164 -3.21 14.41 6.23
CA ILE A 164 -4.41 14.43 5.38
C ILE A 164 -5.69 14.39 6.22
N TYR A 165 -5.74 13.58 7.28
CA TYR A 165 -6.88 13.55 8.21
C TYR A 165 -7.06 14.87 8.97
N ASP A 166 -5.95 15.52 9.35
CA ASP A 166 -5.99 16.83 10.02
C ASP A 166 -6.63 17.93 9.14
N CYS A 167 -6.80 17.68 7.83
CA CYS A 167 -7.39 18.60 6.86
C CYS A 167 -8.86 18.29 6.49
N LEU A 168 -9.46 17.23 7.05
CA LEU A 168 -10.86 16.84 6.78
C LEU A 168 -11.84 17.67 7.62
#